data_AF-A0A7Z0Q2L6-F1
#
_entry.id   AF-A0A7Z0Q2L6-F1
#
_cell.length_a   1.000
_cell.length_b   1.000
_cell.length_c   1.000
_cell.angle_alpha   90.00
_cell.angle_beta   90.00
_cell.angle_gamma   90.00
#
_symmetry.space_group_name_H-M   'P 1'
#
loop_
_entity.id
_entity.type
_entity.pdbx_description
1 polymer ?
#
loop_
_entity_poly.entity_id
_entity_poly.type
_entity_poly.pdbx_seq_one_letter_code
_entity_poly.pdbx_strand_id
1 'polypeptide(L)'
;MRSFPLHTADRIRAAVPATGRAAWPEGGGFVALFDAQTGAVTAVLEDEHHLSDLRTAAAGAVCARALSRPDATRATVLGTGRQAELQARALTLVRPV
;
A
#
# COMPACT_ATOMS: atom_id res chain seq x y z
N MET A 1 7.65 21.64 16.42
CA MET A 1 7.35 20.80 15.23
C MET A 1 8.65 20.15 14.80
N ARG A 2 8.73 18.82 14.74
CA ARG A 2 9.92 18.14 14.20
C ARG A 2 9.83 18.19 12.68
N SER A 3 10.83 18.77 12.02
CA SER A 3 10.95 18.74 10.56
C SER A 3 11.30 17.31 10.15
N PHE A 4 10.39 16.62 9.47
CA PHE A 4 10.72 15.37 8.83
C PHE A 4 11.50 15.68 7.54
N PRO A 5 12.61 14.99 7.27
CA PRO A 5 13.33 15.16 6.01
C PRO A 5 12.42 14.80 4.83
N LEU A 6 12.38 15.68 3.83
CA LEU A 6 11.55 15.50 2.63
C LEU A 6 12.14 14.39 1.77
N HIS A 7 11.39 13.30 1.63
CA HIS A 7 11.74 12.20 0.74
C HIS A 7 10.64 12.00 -0.30
N THR A 8 11.04 11.61 -1.50
CA THR A 8 10.16 11.12 -2.56
C THR A 8 10.35 9.63 -2.73
N ALA A 9 9.26 8.87 -2.79
CA ALA A 9 9.30 7.43 -3.03
C ALA A 9 8.75 7.14 -4.43
N ASP A 10 9.49 6.36 -5.21
CA ASP A 10 9.01 5.86 -6.50
C ASP A 10 8.96 4.33 -6.51
N ARG A 11 7.89 3.79 -7.10
CA ARG A 11 7.72 2.36 -7.26
C ARG A 11 8.25 1.96 -8.62
N ILE A 12 9.33 1.19 -8.63
CA ILE A 12 9.92 0.66 -9.85
C ILE A 12 9.51 -0.81 -9.98
N ARG A 13 8.84 -1.14 -11.09
CA ARG A 13 8.48 -2.51 -11.42
C ARG A 13 9.59 -3.14 -12.25
N ALA A 14 10.04 -4.32 -11.84
CA ALA A 14 10.83 -5.16 -12.71
C ALA A 14 9.88 -5.84 -13.70
N ALA A 15 9.79 -5.32 -14.93
CA ALA A 15 9.05 -5.98 -16.00
C ALA A 15 9.92 -7.10 -16.59
N VAL A 16 10.02 -8.24 -15.90
CA VAL A 16 10.58 -9.45 -16.48
C VAL A 16 9.45 -10.19 -17.19
N PRO A 17 9.52 -10.41 -18.52
CA PRO A 17 8.52 -11.19 -19.21
C PRO A 17 8.40 -12.56 -18.55
N ALA A 18 7.18 -12.98 -18.23
CA ALA A 18 6.91 -14.32 -17.69
C ALA A 18 7.36 -15.36 -18.72
N THR A 19 8.60 -15.83 -18.60
CA THR A 19 9.03 -17.04 -19.27
C THR A 19 8.40 -18.17 -18.49
N GLY A 20 7.54 -18.98 -19.14
CA GLY A 20 6.70 -20.03 -18.52
C GLY A 20 7.46 -21.18 -17.84
N ARG A 21 8.72 -20.96 -17.45
CA ARG A 21 9.65 -21.92 -16.86
C ARG A 21 10.20 -21.45 -15.50
N ALA A 22 9.91 -20.22 -15.06
CA ALA A 22 10.34 -19.73 -13.76
C ALA A 22 9.14 -19.23 -12.94
N ALA A 23 8.96 -19.80 -11.75
CA ALA A 23 7.94 -19.42 -10.77
C ALA A 23 8.35 -18.12 -10.05
N TRP A 24 8.56 -17.04 -10.82
CA TRP A 24 8.70 -15.72 -10.22
C TRP A 24 7.31 -15.25 -9.80
N PRO A 25 7.14 -14.68 -8.59
CA PRO A 25 5.89 -14.05 -8.20
C PRO A 25 5.48 -13.03 -9.28
N GLU A 26 4.24 -13.10 -9.77
CA GLU A 26 3.75 -12.11 -10.73
C GLU A 26 3.80 -10.71 -10.08
N GLY A 27 4.61 -9.80 -10.64
CA GLY A 27 4.66 -8.40 -10.20
C GLY A 27 5.77 -8.01 -9.21
N GLY A 28 6.87 -8.77 -9.15
CA GLY A 28 8.07 -8.35 -8.41
C GLY A 28 8.52 -6.90 -8.73
N GLY A 29 8.98 -6.19 -7.70
CA GLY A 29 9.43 -4.81 -7.83
C GLY A 29 10.12 -4.32 -6.56
N PHE A 30 10.56 -3.08 -6.62
CA PHE A 30 11.13 -2.42 -5.46
C PHE A 30 10.59 -0.99 -5.35
N VAL A 31 10.68 -0.44 -4.15
CA VAL A 31 10.45 0.98 -3.90
C VAL A 31 11.80 1.61 -3.63
N ALA A 32 12.14 2.64 -4.40
CA ALA A 32 13.31 3.46 -4.17
C ALA A 32 12.88 4.76 -3.47
N LEU A 33 13.59 5.09 -2.40
CA LEU A 33 13.43 6.35 -1.68
C LEU A 33 14.54 7.30 -2.09
N PHE A 34 14.17 8.51 -2.46
CA PHE A 34 15.07 9.57 -2.89
C PHE A 34 14.99 10.72 -1.89
N ASP A 35 16.15 11.31 -1.59
CA ASP A 35 16.20 12.61 -0.95
C ASP A 35 15.62 13.65 -1.91
N ALA A 36 14.57 14.36 -1.48
CA ALA A 36 13.83 15.24 -2.38
C ALA A 36 14.59 16.52 -2.77
N GLN A 37 15.68 16.86 -2.08
CA GLN A 37 16.49 18.05 -2.35
C GLN A 37 17.62 17.75 -3.33
N THR A 38 18.25 16.58 -3.20
CA THR A 38 19.46 16.20 -3.93
C THR A 38 19.20 15.16 -5.01
N GLY A 39 18.08 14.43 -4.94
CA GLY A 39 17.78 13.29 -5.80
C GLY A 39 18.61 12.05 -5.46
N ALA A 40 19.39 12.05 -4.38
CA ALA A 40 20.19 10.89 -3.98
C ALA A 40 19.29 9.74 -3.53
N VAL A 41 19.61 8.51 -3.93
CA VAL A 41 18.94 7.31 -3.41
C VAL A 41 19.34 7.13 -1.94
N THR A 42 18.34 7.10 -1.06
CA THR A 42 18.51 6.94 0.39
C THR A 42 18.17 5.54 0.86
N ALA A 43 17.27 4.84 0.17
CA ALA A 43 16.92 3.46 0.44
C ALA A 43 16.36 2.76 -0.81
N VAL A 44 16.52 1.45 -0.86
CA VAL A 44 15.84 0.57 -1.81
C VAL A 44 15.20 -0.56 -1.02
N LEU A 45 13.90 -0.75 -1.20
CA LEU A 45 13.11 -1.77 -0.51
C LEU A 45 12.62 -2.76 -1.56
N GLU A 46 12.99 -4.03 -1.43
CA GLU A 46 12.32 -5.10 -2.16
C GLU A 46 10.84 -5.12 -1.74
N ASP A 47 9.95 -4.86 -2.69
CA ASP A 47 8.51 -4.65 -2.43
C ASP A 47 7.69 -5.47 -3.43
N GLU A 48 7.31 -6.67 -3.01
CA GLU A 48 6.35 -7.53 -3.71
C GLU A 48 4.92 -7.01 -3.51
N HIS A 49 4.64 -5.78 -3.96
CA HIS A 49 3.35 -5.08 -3.80
C HIS A 49 2.91 -4.78 -2.36
N HIS A 50 3.70 -5.13 -1.35
CA HIS A 50 3.29 -5.02 0.04
C HIS A 50 2.91 -3.59 0.45
N LEU A 51 3.79 -2.61 0.17
CA LEU A 51 3.55 -1.20 0.47
C LEU A 51 2.36 -0.65 -0.33
N SER A 52 2.25 -1.05 -1.60
CA SER A 52 1.14 -0.63 -2.47
C SER A 52 -0.21 -1.10 -1.95
N ASP A 53 -0.26 -2.30 -1.39
CA ASP A 53 -1.48 -2.85 -0.85
C ASP A 53 -1.86 -2.25 0.51
N LEU A 54 -0.87 -2.08 1.40
CA LEU A 54 -1.08 -1.42 2.68
C LEU A 54 -1.59 0.01 2.51
N ARG A 55 -0.96 0.80 1.63
CA ARG A 55 -1.37 2.20 1.40
C ARG A 55 -2.76 2.29 0.77
N THR A 56 -3.16 1.30 -0.04
CA THR A 56 -4.51 1.23 -0.63
C THR A 56 -5.56 0.95 0.44
N ALA A 57 -5.28 0.02 1.37
CA ALA A 57 -6.14 -0.25 2.52
C ALA A 57 -6.23 0.96 3.48
N ALA A 58 -5.10 1.59 3.77
CA ALA A 58 -5.06 2.79 4.61
C ALA A 58 -5.86 3.95 4.01
N ALA A 59 -5.77 4.16 2.69
CA ALA A 59 -6.59 5.16 2.00
C ALA A 59 -8.09 4.86 2.16
N GLY A 60 -8.49 3.59 2.02
CA GLY A 60 -9.87 3.17 2.27
C GLY A 60 -10.34 3.47 3.69
N ALA A 61 -9.50 3.20 4.70
CA ALA A 61 -9.80 3.55 6.09
C ALA A 61 -9.89 5.07 6.32
N VAL A 62 -9.05 5.89 5.67
CA VAL A 62 -9.16 7.35 5.70
C VAL A 62 -10.51 7.81 5.13
N CYS A 63 -10.90 7.27 3.97
CA CYS A 63 -12.20 7.55 3.36
C CYS A 63 -13.36 7.12 4.28
N ALA A 64 -13.30 5.91 4.83
CA ALA A 64 -14.32 5.42 5.75
C ALA A 64 -14.43 6.31 6.98
N ARG A 65 -13.29 6.72 7.56
CA ARG A 65 -13.26 7.62 8.73
C ARG A 65 -13.93 8.96 8.44
N ALA A 66 -13.70 9.51 7.24
CA ALA A 66 -14.22 10.82 6.85
C ALA A 66 -15.69 10.79 6.40
N LEU A 67 -16.13 9.72 5.73
CA LEU A 67 -17.38 9.71 4.96
C LEU A 67 -18.46 8.78 5.52
N SER A 68 -18.10 7.74 6.27
CA SER A 68 -19.10 6.82 6.85
C SER A 68 -19.57 7.31 8.23
N ARG A 69 -20.75 6.85 8.66
CA ARG A 69 -21.27 7.15 10.01
C ARG A 69 -20.26 6.68 11.08
N PRO A 70 -19.97 7.50 12.12
CA PRO A 70 -19.03 7.13 13.17
C PRO A 70 -19.38 5.83 13.92
N ASP A 71 -20.68 5.51 13.99
CA ASP A 71 -21.26 4.36 14.67
C ASP A 71 -21.61 3.20 13.73
N ALA A 72 -21.05 3.16 12.51
CA ALA A 72 -21.25 2.05 11.60
C ALA A 72 -20.66 0.75 12.19
N THR A 73 -21.52 -0.25 12.46
CA THR A 73 -21.18 -1.55 13.07
C THR A 73 -21.20 -2.73 12.11
N ARG A 74 -21.51 -2.48 10.82
CA ARG A 74 -21.56 -3.53 9.79
C ARG A 74 -20.88 -3.05 8.53
N ALA A 75 -20.08 -3.93 7.93
CA ALA A 75 -19.44 -3.72 6.64
C ALA A 75 -19.76 -4.88 5.70
N THR A 76 -19.92 -4.57 4.41
CA THR A 76 -20.03 -5.58 3.35
C THR A 76 -18.75 -5.53 2.53
N VAL A 77 -18.10 -6.69 2.36
CA VAL A 77 -16.92 -6.84 1.52
C VAL A 77 -17.33 -7.54 0.23
N LEU A 78 -17.05 -6.92 -0.91
CA LEU A 78 -17.32 -7.48 -2.24
C LEU A 78 -15.99 -7.87 -2.90
N GLY A 79 -15.79 -9.17 -3.09
CA GLY A 79 -14.55 -9.77 -3.58
C GLY A 79 -13.78 -10.51 -2.48
N THR A 80 -12.83 -11.35 -2.90
CA THR A 80 -12.10 -12.28 -2.02
C THR A 80 -10.58 -12.24 -2.22
N GLY A 81 -10.07 -11.20 -2.90
CA GLY A 81 -8.63 -11.01 -3.12
C GLY A 81 -7.91 -10.38 -1.93
N ARG A 82 -6.58 -10.18 -2.05
CA ARG A 82 -5.72 -9.61 -1.00
C ARG A 82 -6.23 -8.29 -0.41
N GLN A 83 -6.82 -7.43 -1.24
CA GLN A 83 -7.39 -6.17 -0.77
C GLN A 83 -8.65 -6.34 0.09
N ALA A 84 -9.45 -7.40 -0.11
CA ALA A 84 -10.65 -7.64 0.69
C ALA A 84 -10.30 -7.78 2.19
N GLU A 85 -9.26 -8.56 2.48
CA GLU A 85 -8.75 -8.75 3.83
C GLU A 85 -8.13 -7.46 4.40
N LEU A 86 -7.24 -6.80 3.64
CA LEU A 86 -6.54 -5.62 4.13
C LEU A 86 -7.48 -4.44 4.38
N GLN A 87 -8.46 -4.23 3.50
CA GLN A 87 -9.48 -3.19 3.68
C GLN A 87 -10.35 -3.47 4.90
N ALA A 88 -10.77 -4.73 5.12
CA ALA A 88 -11.52 -5.11 6.31
C ALA A 88 -10.70 -4.85 7.59
N ARG A 89 -9.42 -5.26 7.62
CA ARG A 89 -8.51 -4.98 8.74
C ARG A 89 -8.29 -3.49 8.98
N ALA A 90 -8.16 -2.68 7.92
CA ALA A 90 -7.95 -1.25 8.06
C ALA A 90 -9.24 -0.53 8.53
N LEU A 91 -10.41 -1.02 8.11
CA LEU A 91 -11.70 -0.47 8.52
C LEU A 91 -11.95 -0.61 10.03
N THR A 92 -11.57 -1.74 10.64
CA THR A 92 -11.72 -1.96 12.09
C THR A 92 -10.89 -0.99 12.94
N LEU A 93 -9.83 -0.39 12.38
CA LEU A 93 -9.03 0.62 13.07
C LEU A 93 -9.77 1.96 13.20
N VAL A 94 -10.81 2.19 12.40
CA VAL A 94 -11.52 3.47 12.34
C VAL A 94 -13.02 3.34 12.57
N ARG A 95 -13.58 2.13 12.59
CA ARG A 95 -15.00 1.86 12.83
C ARG A 95 -15.20 0.64 13.73
N PRO A 96 -16.28 0.61 14.52
CA PRO A 96 -16.63 -0.51 15.39
C PRO A 96 -17.33 -1.64 14.60
N VAL A 97 -16.75 -2.05 13.46
CA VAL A 97 -17.24 -3.15 12.61
C VAL A 97 -16.59 -4.48 12.94
#